data_AF-A0A849VSA5-F1
#
_entry.id   AF-A0A849VSA5-F1
#
_cell.length_a   1.000
_cell.length_b   1.000
_cell.length_c   1.000
_cell.angle_alpha   90.00
_cell.angle_beta   90.00
_cell.angle_gamma   90.00
#
_symmetry.space_group_name_H-M   'P 1'
#
loop_
_entity.id
_entity.type
_entity.pdbx_description
1 polymer ?
#
loop_
_entity_poly.entity_id
_entity_poly.type
_entity_poly.pdbx_seq_one_letter_code
_entity_poly.pdbx_strand_id
1 'polypeptide(L)'
;MGLMAFRQEFAGVIAELPTSPQFAVQSPTYTPDVMIEFNAAVQRYERQVSVWQKSFLAALEKIRAAFDQIPDDQIEPAISYFAEDALPEVFRNLDDRLVDLRSAQTRLQEISPSAHESEVVSTGLARALAAIEKHTEILQHFKESVGLIPEEYHPDNRPVGDVLSSIEDFDNWFDRILKH
;
A
#
# COMPACT_ATOMS: atom_id res chain seq x y z
N MET A 1 -4.38 -14.84 19.88
CA MET A 1 -3.44 -13.71 20.08
C MET A 1 -4.19 -12.61 20.84
N GLY A 2 -3.63 -11.99 21.87
CA GLY A 2 -4.33 -10.89 22.58
C GLY A 2 -4.18 -9.53 21.89
N LEU A 3 -5.04 -8.55 22.20
CA LEU A 3 -5.02 -7.19 21.61
C LEU A 3 -3.64 -6.51 21.68
N MET A 4 -2.90 -6.67 22.78
CA MET A 4 -1.55 -6.13 22.90
C MET A 4 -0.56 -6.74 21.90
N ALA A 5 -0.67 -8.05 21.66
CA ALA A 5 0.15 -8.73 20.67
C ALA A 5 -0.24 -8.33 19.25
N PHE A 6 -1.54 -8.15 18.96
CA PHE A 6 -2.01 -7.61 17.69
C PHE A 6 -1.43 -6.22 17.39
N ARG A 7 -1.50 -5.30 18.36
CA ARG A 7 -0.92 -3.95 18.23
C ARG A 7 0.58 -3.99 17.93
N GLN A 8 1.30 -4.89 18.60
CA GLN A 8 2.74 -5.06 18.39
C GLN A 8 3.07 -5.64 17.01
N GLU A 9 2.35 -6.68 16.58
CA GLU A 9 2.50 -7.27 15.25
C GLU A 9 2.21 -6.23 14.16
N PHE A 10 1.13 -5.47 14.30
CA PHE A 10 0.77 -4.43 13.35
C PHE A 10 1.82 -3.30 13.28
N ALA A 11 2.29 -2.81 14.43
CA ALA A 11 3.38 -1.83 14.47
C ALA A 11 4.66 -2.39 13.80
N GLY A 12 4.93 -3.68 13.96
CA GLY A 12 6.00 -4.40 13.26
C GLY A 12 5.78 -4.40 11.74
N VAL A 13 4.58 -4.71 11.27
CA VAL A 13 4.25 -4.68 9.84
C VAL A 13 4.42 -3.28 9.26
N ILE A 14 3.98 -2.22 9.95
CA ILE A 14 4.22 -0.83 9.53
C ILE A 14 5.70 -0.53 9.43
N ALA A 15 6.48 -0.91 10.45
CA ALA A 15 7.92 -0.66 10.48
C ALA A 15 8.68 -1.42 9.39
N GLU A 16 8.17 -2.58 8.99
CA GLU A 16 8.69 -3.40 7.89
C GLU A 16 8.20 -2.94 6.50
N LEU A 17 7.26 -1.99 6.42
CA LEU A 17 6.82 -1.46 5.14
C LEU A 17 8.03 -0.88 4.42
N PRO A 18 8.30 -1.33 3.19
CA PRO A 18 9.53 -0.95 2.53
C PRO A 18 9.58 0.57 2.30
N THR A 19 10.76 1.15 2.47
CA THR A 19 10.99 2.58 2.16
C THR A 19 10.76 2.83 0.68
N SER A 20 10.25 4.01 0.30
CA SER A 20 9.91 4.31 -1.09
C SER A 20 11.09 4.04 -2.02
N PRO A 21 10.86 3.38 -3.18
CA PRO A 21 11.82 3.32 -4.26
C PRO A 21 12.45 4.69 -4.52
N GLN A 22 13.78 4.73 -4.57
CA GLN A 22 14.51 5.97 -4.76
C GLN A 22 14.77 6.17 -6.25
N PHE A 23 14.15 7.18 -6.83
CA PHE A 23 14.48 7.65 -8.16
C PHE A 23 15.61 8.70 -8.08
N ALA A 24 16.84 8.22 -7.88
CA ALA A 24 18.03 9.06 -7.72
C ALA A 24 18.69 9.36 -9.07
N VAL A 25 18.05 10.18 -9.88
CA VAL A 25 18.61 10.60 -11.18
C VAL A 25 18.71 12.12 -11.23
N GLN A 26 19.91 12.64 -11.46
CA GLN A 26 20.10 14.05 -11.78
C GLN A 26 19.52 14.31 -13.18
N SER A 27 18.90 15.47 -13.38
CA SER A 27 18.37 15.86 -14.70
C SER A 27 19.46 15.67 -15.77
N PRO A 28 19.18 14.94 -16.85
CA PRO A 28 20.21 14.57 -17.80
C PRO A 28 20.81 15.82 -18.48
N THR A 29 22.11 16.05 -18.30
CA THR A 29 22.92 16.84 -19.24
C THR A 29 23.21 15.96 -20.46
N TYR A 30 23.13 16.52 -21.67
CA TYR A 30 23.27 15.81 -22.96
C TYR A 30 24.68 15.27 -23.21
N THR A 31 25.14 14.34 -22.40
CA THR A 31 26.34 13.56 -22.64
C THR A 31 25.94 12.07 -22.68
N PRO A 32 26.51 11.28 -23.61
CA PRO A 32 26.20 9.86 -23.71
C PRO A 32 26.33 9.09 -22.39
N ASP A 33 27.31 9.45 -21.55
CA ASP A 33 27.55 8.83 -20.25
C ASP A 33 26.39 9.06 -19.26
N VAL A 34 25.86 10.28 -19.20
CA VAL A 34 24.70 10.63 -18.36
C VAL A 34 23.44 9.89 -18.82
N MET A 35 23.32 9.57 -20.12
CA MET A 35 22.17 8.81 -20.63
C MET A 35 22.21 7.31 -20.31
N ILE A 36 23.40 6.73 -20.24
CA ILE A 36 23.60 5.36 -19.77
C ILE A 36 23.23 5.28 -18.28
N GLU A 37 23.66 6.26 -17.49
CA GLU A 37 23.35 6.34 -16.07
C GLU A 37 21.86 6.53 -15.80
N PHE A 38 21.18 7.40 -16.56
CA PHE A 38 19.74 7.58 -16.48
C PHE A 38 18.99 6.27 -16.73
N ASN A 39 19.28 5.57 -17.82
CA ASN A 39 18.62 4.31 -18.15
C ASN A 39 18.92 3.21 -17.12
N ALA A 40 20.14 3.15 -16.60
CA ALA A 40 20.49 2.21 -15.53
C ALA A 40 19.71 2.52 -14.24
N ALA A 41 19.49 3.79 -13.93
CA ALA A 41 18.69 4.19 -12.78
C ALA A 41 17.21 3.89 -12.96
N VAL A 42 16.63 4.10 -14.15
CA VAL A 42 15.27 3.65 -14.48
C VAL A 42 15.11 2.15 -14.27
N GLN A 43 16.05 1.34 -14.78
CA GLN A 43 16.02 -0.12 -14.58
C GLN A 43 16.17 -0.54 -13.12
N ARG A 44 16.93 0.20 -12.31
CA ARG A 44 17.01 -0.05 -10.86
C ARG A 44 15.70 0.29 -10.19
N TYR A 45 15.10 1.42 -10.55
CA TYR A 45 13.82 1.86 -10.01
C TYR A 45 12.68 0.88 -10.36
N GLU A 46 12.57 0.43 -11.62
CA GLU A 46 11.61 -0.62 -12.02
C GLU A 46 11.74 -1.89 -11.16
N ARG A 47 12.98 -2.34 -10.91
CA ARG A 47 13.24 -3.50 -10.04
C ARG A 47 12.83 -3.23 -8.59
N GLN A 48 13.12 -2.05 -8.08
CA GLN A 48 12.70 -1.66 -6.74
C GLN A 48 11.18 -1.68 -6.63
N VAL A 49 10.45 -1.07 -7.56
CA VAL A 49 8.98 -1.08 -7.60
C VAL A 49 8.42 -2.51 -7.62
N SER A 50 9.01 -3.41 -8.40
CA SER A 50 8.57 -4.81 -8.45
C SER A 50 8.78 -5.55 -7.12
N VAL A 51 9.92 -5.35 -6.45
CA VAL A 51 10.17 -5.90 -5.10
C VAL A 51 9.18 -5.31 -4.10
N TRP A 52 8.95 -4.00 -4.21
CA TRP A 52 8.04 -3.25 -3.36
C TRP A 52 6.60 -3.78 -3.39
N GLN A 53 6.10 -4.08 -4.59
CA GLN A 53 4.78 -4.68 -4.77
C GLN A 53 4.64 -5.99 -3.99
N LYS A 54 5.64 -6.87 -4.05
CA LYS A 54 5.61 -8.16 -3.34
C LYS A 54 5.61 -7.96 -1.82
N SER A 55 6.42 -7.04 -1.33
CA SER A 55 6.48 -6.70 0.09
C SER A 55 5.13 -6.17 0.61
N PHE A 56 4.40 -5.39 -0.19
CA PHE A 56 3.07 -4.92 0.20
C PHE A 56 2.02 -6.02 0.26
N LEU A 57 2.03 -6.94 -0.71
CA LEU A 57 1.13 -8.09 -0.67
C LEU A 57 1.41 -8.94 0.57
N ALA A 58 2.68 -9.18 0.89
CA ALA A 58 3.07 -9.88 2.11
C ALA A 58 2.64 -9.12 3.39
N ALA A 59 2.73 -7.79 3.41
CA ALA A 59 2.26 -6.99 4.52
C ALA A 59 0.75 -7.09 4.72
N LEU A 60 -0.04 -7.05 3.64
CA LEU A 60 -1.51 -7.27 3.70
C LEU A 60 -1.84 -8.65 4.28
N GLU A 61 -1.16 -9.69 3.82
CA GLU A 61 -1.35 -11.06 4.33
C GLU A 61 -1.02 -11.16 5.82
N LYS A 62 0.06 -10.52 6.28
CA LYS A 62 0.42 -10.47 7.70
C LYS A 62 -0.65 -9.76 8.54
N ILE A 63 -1.21 -8.65 8.04
CA ILE A 63 -2.29 -7.92 8.75
C ILE A 63 -3.52 -8.80 8.88
N ARG A 64 -3.98 -9.41 7.78
CA ARG A 64 -5.13 -10.34 7.79
C ARG A 64 -4.90 -11.52 8.73
N ALA A 65 -3.73 -12.16 8.65
CA ALA A 65 -3.37 -13.26 9.55
C ALA A 65 -3.32 -12.83 11.03
N ALA A 66 -2.99 -11.57 11.32
CA ALA A 66 -3.06 -11.04 12.68
C ALA A 66 -4.51 -10.91 13.16
N PHE A 67 -5.42 -10.42 12.30
CA PHE A 67 -6.86 -10.38 12.60
C PHE A 67 -7.47 -11.78 12.78
N ASP A 68 -7.11 -12.75 11.94
CA ASP A 68 -7.59 -14.14 12.02
C ASP A 68 -7.24 -14.82 13.36
N GLN A 69 -6.22 -14.31 14.06
CA GLN A 69 -5.74 -14.86 15.33
C GLN A 69 -6.32 -14.15 16.57
N ILE A 70 -7.14 -13.11 16.38
CA ILE A 70 -7.75 -12.36 17.48
C ILE A 70 -9.01 -13.10 17.97
N PRO A 71 -9.15 -13.33 19.29
CA PRO A 71 -10.37 -13.83 19.90
C PRO A 71 -11.58 -12.96 19.57
N ASP A 72 -12.76 -13.56 19.43
CA ASP A 72 -13.98 -12.85 19.05
C ASP A 72 -14.36 -11.72 20.03
N ASP A 73 -14.08 -11.88 21.32
CA ASP A 73 -14.31 -10.85 22.34
C ASP A 73 -13.37 -9.63 22.20
N GLN A 74 -12.33 -9.74 21.38
CA GLN A 74 -11.33 -8.70 21.16
C GLN A 74 -11.31 -8.17 19.71
N ILE A 75 -12.15 -8.72 18.82
CA ILE A 75 -12.16 -8.31 17.41
C ILE A 75 -12.61 -6.86 17.25
N GLU A 76 -13.66 -6.44 17.96
CA GLU A 76 -14.21 -5.09 17.87
C GLU A 76 -13.22 -4.05 18.44
N PRO A 77 -12.60 -4.24 19.63
CA PRO A 77 -11.48 -3.41 20.08
C PRO A 77 -10.28 -3.36 19.11
N ALA A 78 -9.98 -4.44 18.41
CA ALA A 78 -8.89 -4.49 17.44
C ALA A 78 -9.23 -3.70 16.17
N ILE A 79 -10.46 -3.80 15.68
CA ILE A 79 -10.97 -3.00 14.56
C ILE A 79 -10.96 -1.51 14.93
N SER A 80 -11.46 -1.13 16.09
CA SER A 80 -11.46 0.28 16.53
C SER A 80 -10.05 0.85 16.59
N TYR A 81 -9.10 0.12 17.22
CA TYR A 81 -7.70 0.54 17.23
C TYR A 81 -7.13 0.68 15.80
N PHE A 82 -7.41 -0.32 14.95
CA PHE A 82 -6.90 -0.32 13.59
C PHE A 82 -7.44 0.88 12.79
N ALA A 83 -8.75 1.13 12.84
CA ALA A 83 -9.40 2.20 12.09
C ALA A 83 -9.08 3.61 12.62
N GLU A 84 -9.00 3.78 13.94
CA GLU A 84 -8.87 5.10 14.56
C GLU A 84 -7.43 5.55 14.79
N ASP A 85 -6.51 4.63 15.11
CA ASP A 85 -5.13 4.98 15.46
C ASP A 85 -4.16 4.62 14.32
N ALA A 86 -4.26 3.39 13.84
CA ALA A 86 -3.24 2.77 13.02
C ALA A 86 -3.37 3.13 11.53
N LEU A 87 -4.60 3.04 10.99
CA LEU A 87 -4.91 3.34 9.59
C LEU A 87 -4.60 4.80 9.20
N PRO A 88 -4.91 5.82 10.03
CA PRO A 88 -4.58 7.21 9.69
C PRO A 88 -3.07 7.45 9.57
N GLU A 89 -2.24 6.79 10.39
CA GLU A 89 -0.79 6.90 10.29
C GLU A 89 -0.27 6.28 8.98
N VAL A 90 -0.76 5.09 8.63
CA VAL A 90 -0.43 4.43 7.36
C VAL A 90 -0.85 5.31 6.19
N PHE A 91 -2.08 5.84 6.21
CA PHE A 91 -2.60 6.67 5.13
C PHE A 91 -1.80 7.96 4.95
N ARG A 92 -1.44 8.64 6.04
CA ARG A 92 -0.57 9.81 5.99
C ARG A 92 0.77 9.48 5.32
N ASN A 93 1.41 8.38 5.73
CA ASN A 93 2.67 7.94 5.15
C ASN A 93 2.55 7.57 3.66
N LEU A 94 1.42 7.00 3.22
CA LEU A 94 1.18 6.68 1.81
C LEU A 94 0.89 7.94 1.00
N ASP A 95 0.14 8.89 1.55
CA ASP A 95 -0.20 10.15 0.90
C ASP A 95 1.02 11.04 0.67
N ASP A 96 1.93 11.13 1.66
CA ASP A 96 3.21 11.84 1.50
C ASP A 96 4.02 11.26 0.32
N ARG A 97 4.05 9.93 0.19
CA ARG A 97 4.75 9.25 -0.91
C ARG A 97 4.08 9.48 -2.27
N LEU A 98 2.76 9.51 -2.32
CA LEU A 98 2.01 9.83 -3.53
C LEU A 98 2.31 11.26 -4.01
N VAL A 99 2.46 12.21 -3.09
CA VAL A 99 2.87 13.59 -3.40
C VAL A 99 4.29 13.61 -4.00
N ASP A 100 5.24 12.89 -3.39
CA ASP A 100 6.62 12.80 -3.90
C ASP A 100 6.68 12.21 -5.32
N LEU A 101 5.88 11.18 -5.60
CA LEU A 101 5.81 10.57 -6.93
C LEU A 101 5.22 11.51 -7.97
N ARG A 102 4.17 12.25 -7.64
CA ARG A 102 3.62 13.29 -8.53
C ARG A 102 4.65 14.36 -8.83
N SER A 103 5.39 14.81 -7.82
CA SER A 103 6.48 15.77 -8.01
C SER A 103 7.60 15.21 -8.91
N ALA A 104 7.97 13.94 -8.75
CA ALA A 104 8.93 13.28 -9.64
C ALA A 104 8.40 13.16 -11.08
N GLN A 105 7.12 12.82 -11.24
CA GLN A 105 6.46 12.74 -12.55
C GLN A 105 6.47 14.09 -13.27
N THR A 106 6.09 15.18 -12.58
CA THR A 106 6.12 16.54 -13.14
C THR A 106 7.54 16.92 -13.58
N ARG A 107 8.54 16.68 -12.74
CA ARG A 107 9.95 16.97 -13.10
C ARG A 107 10.42 16.21 -14.34
N LEU A 108 9.99 14.95 -14.53
CA LEU A 108 10.31 14.18 -15.72
C LEU A 108 9.59 14.69 -16.97
N GLN A 109 8.34 15.13 -16.83
CA GLN A 109 7.55 15.72 -17.93
C GLN A 109 8.10 17.08 -18.37
N GLU A 110 8.74 17.82 -17.48
CA GLU A 110 9.37 19.12 -17.77
C GLU A 110 10.73 19.00 -18.47
N ILE A 111 11.28 17.79 -18.62
CA ILE A 111 12.51 17.58 -19.38
C ILE A 111 12.28 18.03 -20.83
N SER A 112 13.16 18.91 -21.31
CA SER A 112 12.96 19.70 -22.54
C SER A 112 12.54 18.83 -23.76
N PRO A 113 11.64 19.31 -24.63
CA PRO A 113 11.28 18.63 -25.87
C PRO A 113 12.47 18.32 -26.79
N SER A 114 13.53 19.12 -26.78
CA SER A 114 14.76 18.82 -27.52
C SER A 114 15.46 17.55 -27.01
N ALA A 115 15.17 17.10 -25.78
CA ALA A 115 15.76 15.88 -25.22
C ALA A 115 15.12 14.64 -25.81
N HIS A 116 13.89 14.80 -26.33
CA HIS A 116 13.12 13.75 -26.98
C HIS A 116 13.58 13.49 -28.42
N GLU A 117 14.51 14.30 -28.97
CA GLU A 117 15.11 14.07 -30.29
C GLU A 117 16.00 12.82 -30.31
N SER A 118 16.49 12.37 -29.14
CA SER A 118 17.18 11.10 -28.99
C SER A 118 16.21 9.99 -28.63
N GLU A 119 16.13 8.95 -29.48
CA GLU A 119 15.29 7.76 -29.27
C GLU A 119 15.59 7.05 -27.94
N VAL A 120 16.86 7.07 -27.52
CA VAL A 120 17.30 6.46 -26.25
C VAL A 120 16.75 7.22 -25.05
N VAL A 121 16.65 8.54 -25.16
CA VAL A 121 16.15 9.42 -24.08
C VAL A 121 14.63 9.35 -24.01
N SER A 122 13.94 9.42 -25.15
CA SER A 122 12.48 9.30 -25.19
C SER A 122 12.01 7.94 -24.66
N THR A 123 12.71 6.85 -25.02
CA THR A 123 12.44 5.50 -24.49
C THR A 123 12.68 5.43 -22.98
N GLY A 124 13.80 5.99 -22.51
CA GLY A 124 14.11 6.01 -21.07
C GLY A 124 13.09 6.81 -20.27
N LEU A 125 12.68 7.99 -20.75
CA LEU A 125 11.68 8.85 -20.12
C LEU A 125 10.31 8.16 -20.07
N ALA A 126 9.89 7.54 -21.17
CA ALA A 126 8.64 6.79 -21.23
C ALA A 126 8.63 5.66 -20.20
N ARG A 127 9.74 4.92 -20.06
CA ARG A 127 9.88 3.87 -19.03
C ARG A 127 9.87 4.42 -17.62
N ALA A 128 10.55 5.54 -17.37
CA ALA A 128 10.55 6.20 -16.07
C ALA A 128 9.14 6.63 -15.64
N LEU A 129 8.39 7.26 -16.56
CA LEU A 129 7.01 7.66 -16.33
C LEU A 129 6.10 6.46 -16.08
N ALA A 130 6.21 5.40 -16.89
CA ALA A 130 5.46 4.16 -16.70
C ALA A 130 5.78 3.49 -15.35
N ALA A 131 7.03 3.52 -14.91
CA ALA A 131 7.42 2.96 -13.61
C ALA A 131 6.87 3.79 -12.44
N ILE A 132 6.81 5.13 -12.57
CA ILE A 132 6.20 6.01 -11.56
C ILE A 132 4.68 5.81 -11.51
N GLU A 133 4.03 5.72 -12.67
CA GLU A 133 2.61 5.39 -12.77
C GLU A 133 2.32 4.04 -12.09
N LYS A 134 3.13 3.02 -12.39
CA LYS A 134 2.97 1.71 -11.76
C LYS A 134 3.14 1.75 -10.24
N HIS A 135 4.12 2.51 -9.76
CA HIS A 135 4.33 2.70 -8.33
C HIS A 135 3.13 3.42 -7.67
N THR A 136 2.56 4.42 -8.35
CA THR A 136 1.36 5.13 -7.90
C THR A 136 0.16 4.19 -7.78
N GLU A 137 -0.08 3.34 -8.79
CA GLU A 137 -1.15 2.33 -8.75
C GLU A 137 -0.98 1.38 -7.56
N ILE A 138 0.24 0.90 -7.32
CA ILE A 138 0.53 -0.02 -6.21
C ILE A 138 0.21 0.64 -4.86
N LEU A 139 0.61 1.90 -4.67
CA LEU A 139 0.31 2.67 -3.47
C LEU A 139 -1.19 2.84 -3.24
N GLN A 140 -1.93 3.20 -4.30
CA GLN A 140 -3.38 3.38 -4.24
C GLN A 140 -4.08 2.06 -3.91
N HIS A 141 -3.72 0.98 -4.62
CA HIS A 141 -4.29 -0.33 -4.37
C HIS A 141 -4.01 -0.83 -2.95
N PHE A 142 -2.79 -0.61 -2.43
CA PHE A 142 -2.47 -0.94 -1.05
C PHE A 142 -3.29 -0.10 -0.07
N LYS A 143 -3.40 1.21 -0.28
CA LYS A 143 -4.22 2.11 0.54
C LYS A 143 -5.68 1.64 0.61
N GLU A 144 -6.27 1.35 -0.54
CA GLU A 144 -7.64 0.82 -0.66
C GLU A 144 -7.77 -0.52 0.07
N SER A 145 -6.85 -1.46 -0.18
CA SER A 145 -6.89 -2.80 0.42
C SER A 145 -6.78 -2.76 1.95
N VAL A 146 -5.85 -1.98 2.50
CA VAL A 146 -5.72 -1.82 3.96
C VAL A 146 -6.97 -1.14 4.54
N GLY A 147 -7.54 -0.18 3.82
CA GLY A 147 -8.75 0.53 4.24
C GLY A 147 -10.00 -0.33 4.33
N LEU A 148 -10.06 -1.45 3.59
CA LEU A 148 -11.18 -2.39 3.61
C LEU A 148 -11.09 -3.41 4.75
N ILE A 149 -9.92 -3.60 5.36
CA ILE A 149 -9.71 -4.63 6.41
C ILE A 149 -10.69 -4.44 7.61
N PRO A 150 -10.94 -3.23 8.13
CA PRO A 150 -11.97 -3.03 9.17
C PRO A 150 -13.34 -3.56 8.79
N GLU A 151 -13.74 -3.38 7.53
CA GLU A 151 -15.02 -3.86 7.01
C GLU A 151 -14.99 -5.39 6.82
N GLU A 152 -13.90 -5.95 6.29
CA GLU A 152 -13.73 -7.41 6.12
C GLU A 152 -13.93 -8.18 7.44
N TYR A 153 -13.43 -7.63 8.55
CA TYR A 153 -13.46 -8.28 9.86
C TYR A 153 -14.60 -7.81 10.78
N HIS A 154 -15.43 -6.87 10.32
CA HIS A 154 -16.56 -6.38 11.11
C HIS A 154 -17.45 -7.54 11.54
N PRO A 155 -17.86 -7.64 12.82
CA PRO A 155 -18.69 -8.73 13.31
C PRO A 155 -19.96 -8.97 12.48
N ASP A 156 -20.54 -7.90 11.94
CA ASP A 156 -21.78 -7.96 11.15
C ASP A 156 -21.57 -8.50 9.72
N ASN A 157 -20.33 -8.51 9.23
CA ASN A 157 -19.97 -9.00 7.89
C ASN A 157 -19.52 -10.46 7.87
N ARG A 158 -19.48 -11.14 9.03
CA ARG A 158 -19.13 -12.56 9.09
C ARG A 158 -20.18 -13.40 8.36
N PRO A 159 -19.76 -14.41 7.57
CA PRO A 159 -20.70 -15.29 6.91
C PRO A 159 -21.58 -15.98 7.95
N VAL A 160 -22.89 -15.87 7.73
CA VAL A 160 -23.97 -16.44 8.56
C VAL A 160 -23.69 -17.90 8.96
N GLY A 161 -22.98 -18.68 8.13
CA GLY A 161 -22.63 -20.07 8.40
C GLY A 161 -21.84 -20.34 9.69
N ASP A 162 -20.98 -19.42 10.14
CA ASP A 162 -20.20 -19.58 11.39
C ASP A 162 -20.97 -19.08 12.63
N VAL A 163 -21.99 -18.25 12.41
CA VAL A 163 -22.82 -17.65 13.47
C VAL A 163 -24.09 -18.46 13.71
N LEU A 164 -24.47 -19.42 12.86
CA LEU A 164 -25.71 -20.19 13.02
C LEU A 164 -25.49 -21.62 13.54
N SER A 165 -24.69 -21.78 14.59
CA SER A 165 -24.66 -23.04 15.34
C SER A 165 -25.95 -23.29 16.11
N SER A 166 -26.73 -22.25 16.41
CA SER A 166 -27.99 -22.34 17.14
C SER A 166 -28.98 -21.20 16.78
N ILE A 167 -30.24 -21.36 17.21
CA ILE A 167 -31.30 -20.36 17.05
C ILE A 167 -31.05 -19.11 17.92
N GLU A 168 -30.42 -19.26 19.09
CA GLU A 168 -30.04 -18.11 19.93
C GLU A 168 -28.95 -17.26 19.26
N ASP A 169 -28.04 -17.91 18.53
CA ASP A 169 -27.00 -17.20 17.78
C ASP A 169 -27.59 -16.43 16.57
N PHE A 170 -28.64 -16.99 15.93
CA PHE A 170 -29.43 -16.28 14.91
C PHE A 170 -30.09 -15.03 15.49
N ASP A 171 -30.80 -15.17 16.60
CA ASP A 171 -31.53 -14.06 17.22
C ASP A 171 -30.57 -12.96 17.70
N ASN A 172 -29.42 -13.33 18.25
CA ASN A 172 -28.37 -12.38 18.66
C ASN A 172 -27.74 -11.65 17.45
N TRP A 173 -27.48 -12.34 16.34
CA TRP A 173 -27.01 -11.72 15.10
C TRP A 173 -28.07 -10.78 14.50
N PHE A 174 -29.32 -11.23 14.47
CA PHE A 174 -30.44 -10.47 13.93
C PHE A 174 -30.70 -9.20 14.74
N ASP A 175 -30.63 -9.28 16.08
CA ASP A 175 -30.74 -8.14 16.98
C ASP A 175 -29.57 -7.15 16.88
N ARG A 176 -28.37 -7.60 16.48
CA ARG A 176 -27.21 -6.71 16.22
C ARG A 176 -27.41 -5.89 14.95
N ILE A 177 -27.87 -6.52 13.88
CA ILE A 177 -28.12 -5.84 12.59
C ILE A 177 -29.29 -4.86 12.71
N LEU A 178 -30.32 -5.16 13.50
CA LEU A 178 -31.48 -4.28 13.68
C LEU A 178 -31.25 -3.05 14.56
N LYS A 179 -30.13 -2.97 15.30
CA LYS A 179 -29.80 -1.84 16.19
C LYS A 179 -28.95 -0.76 15.52
N HIS A 180 -28.55 -0.94 14.27
CA HIS A 180 -27.95 0.06 13.39
C HIS A 180 -28.90 0.47 12.27
#